data_AF-A0A919HP04-F1
#
_entry.id   AF-A0A919HP04-F1
#
_cell.length_a   1.000
_cell.length_b   1.000
_cell.length_c   1.000
_cell.angle_alpha   90.00
_cell.angle_beta   90.00
_cell.angle_gamma   90.00
#
_symmetry.space_group_name_H-M   'P 1'
#
loop_
_entity.id
_entity.type
_entity.pdbx_description
1 polymer ?
#
loop_
_entity_poly.entity_id
_entity_poly.type
_entity_poly.pdbx_seq_one_letter_code
_entity_poly.pdbx_strand_id
1 'polypeptide(L)'
;MNTRLTPVFTLLTVAALATSASCFAAEKFTFLTNWYAQAEHGGFYQAQATGLYQHAGLDVEIKMGGPQINVMQLMAAGQADCTLGDNGRAGDRQAGCTR
;
A
#
# COMPACT_ATOMS: atom_id res chain seq x y z
N MET A 1 -34.04 -56.12 -13.12
CA MET A 1 -33.07 -55.34 -13.91
C MET A 1 -33.82 -54.17 -14.53
N ASN A 2 -33.39 -52.90 -14.63
CA ASN A 2 -32.24 -52.11 -14.14
C ASN A 2 -32.69 -50.61 -14.23
N THR A 3 -32.23 -49.60 -13.49
CA THR A 3 -31.31 -49.44 -12.33
C THR A 3 -31.67 -48.10 -11.63
N ARG A 4 -31.15 -47.80 -10.42
CA ARG A 4 -31.35 -46.51 -9.73
C ARG A 4 -30.10 -45.60 -9.84
N LEU A 5 -30.07 -44.70 -10.82
CA LEU A 5 -29.05 -43.67 -11.06
C LEU A 5 -29.73 -42.52 -11.86
N THR A 6 -29.57 -41.21 -11.63
CA THR A 6 -28.60 -40.42 -10.85
C THR A 6 -29.24 -39.11 -10.31
N PRO A 7 -28.99 -38.69 -9.05
CA PRO A 7 -29.15 -37.30 -8.61
C PRO A 7 -27.82 -36.52 -8.52
N VAL A 8 -26.69 -37.22 -8.71
CA VAL A 8 -25.33 -36.71 -8.47
C VAL A 8 -24.92 -35.62 -9.48
N PHE A 9 -25.48 -35.63 -10.69
CA PHE A 9 -25.05 -34.75 -11.78
C PHE A 9 -25.41 -33.27 -11.56
N THR A 10 -26.45 -32.97 -10.77
CA THR A 10 -26.93 -31.60 -10.53
C THR A 10 -26.14 -30.87 -9.44
N LEU A 11 -25.33 -31.58 -8.64
CA LEU A 11 -24.55 -31.00 -7.54
C LEU A 11 -23.21 -30.38 -7.99
N LEU A 12 -22.73 -30.71 -9.20
CA LEU A 12 -21.39 -30.31 -9.64
C LEU A 12 -21.31 -28.86 -10.15
N THR A 13 -22.41 -28.28 -10.63
CA THR A 13 -22.42 -26.93 -11.22
C THR A 13 -22.43 -25.79 -10.20
N VAL A 14 -22.83 -26.04 -8.95
CA VAL A 14 -22.85 -25.02 -7.88
C VAL A 14 -21.45 -24.74 -7.31
N ALA A 15 -20.52 -25.69 -7.41
CA ALA A 15 -19.17 -25.56 -6.86
C ALA A 15 -18.27 -24.54 -7.58
N ALA A 16 -18.63 -24.13 -8.80
CA ALA A 16 -17.78 -23.29 -9.66
C ALA A 16 -17.80 -21.78 -9.33
N LEU A 17 -18.75 -21.30 -8.51
CA LEU A 17 -18.88 -19.86 -8.19
C LEU A 17 -18.11 -19.43 -6.92
N ALA A 18 -17.45 -20.36 -6.22
CA ALA A 18 -16.91 -20.11 -4.87
C ALA A 18 -15.46 -19.60 -4.82
N THR A 19 -14.80 -19.33 -5.95
CA THR A 19 -13.34 -19.11 -6.00
C THR A 19 -12.91 -17.75 -6.57
N SER A 20 -13.73 -16.71 -6.41
CA SER A 20 -13.28 -15.32 -6.55
C SER A 20 -12.54 -14.86 -5.29
N ALA A 21 -11.37 -15.43 -5.04
CA ALA A 21 -10.47 -14.97 -3.98
C ALA A 21 -9.85 -13.64 -4.43
N SER A 22 -10.34 -12.52 -3.88
CA SER A 22 -9.78 -11.20 -4.09
C SER A 22 -8.34 -11.16 -3.57
N CYS A 23 -7.37 -11.26 -4.47
CA CYS A 23 -5.97 -11.04 -4.15
C CYS A 23 -5.76 -9.55 -3.85
N PHE A 24 -5.90 -9.17 -2.58
CA PHE A 24 -5.42 -7.89 -2.07
C PHE A 24 -3.89 -7.90 -2.08
N ALA A 25 -3.31 -7.67 -3.26
CA ALA A 25 -1.90 -7.37 -3.38
C ALA A 25 -1.62 -6.07 -2.61
N ALA A 26 -0.63 -6.09 -1.72
CA ALA A 26 -0.28 -4.91 -0.95
C ALA A 26 0.19 -3.79 -1.89
N GLU A 27 -0.44 -2.61 -1.83
CA GLU A 27 -0.05 -1.50 -2.70
C GLU A 27 1.23 -0.88 -2.18
N LYS A 28 2.23 -0.78 -3.08
CA LYS A 28 3.52 -0.17 -2.76
C LYS A 28 3.38 1.34 -2.62
N PHE A 29 3.90 1.84 -1.51
CA PHE A 29 3.82 3.24 -1.13
C PHE A 29 5.14 3.66 -0.48
N THR A 30 5.79 4.68 -1.02
CA THR A 30 7.06 5.17 -0.48
C THR A 30 6.86 6.49 0.26
N PHE A 31 7.14 6.49 1.56
CA PHE A 31 7.15 7.69 2.39
C PHE A 31 8.58 8.19 2.57
N LEU A 32 8.86 9.42 2.15
CA LEU A 32 10.18 10.06 2.26
C LEU A 32 10.14 11.16 3.32
N THR A 33 10.96 11.07 4.36
CA THR A 33 11.04 12.16 5.35
C THR A 33 11.75 13.37 4.75
N ASN A 34 11.36 14.58 5.15
CA ASN A 34 11.99 15.82 4.64
C ASN A 34 13.47 15.95 5.06
N TRP A 35 13.75 15.54 6.30
CA TRP A 35 15.08 15.58 6.91
C TRP A 35 15.46 14.19 7.46
N TYR A 36 16.52 14.13 8.27
CA TYR A 36 16.84 12.95 9.07
C TYR A 36 15.64 12.48 9.92
N ALA A 37 15.64 11.22 10.35
CA ALA A 37 14.63 10.69 11.25
C ALA A 37 14.59 11.48 12.57
N GLN A 38 13.47 12.19 12.81
CA GLN A 38 13.21 12.99 14.01
C GLN A 38 12.03 12.38 14.80
N ALA A 39 11.77 12.89 16.01
CA ALA A 39 10.77 12.33 16.92
C ALA A 39 9.34 12.38 16.33
N GLU A 40 9.05 13.43 15.56
CA GLU A 40 7.82 13.65 14.80
C GLU A 40 7.56 12.52 13.80
N HIS A 41 8.61 11.86 13.30
CA HIS A 41 8.48 10.76 12.35
C HIS A 41 8.17 9.42 13.05
N GLY A 42 8.26 9.36 14.38
CA GLY A 42 8.11 8.14 15.18
C GLY A 42 6.77 7.43 14.96
N GLY A 43 5.69 8.16 14.65
CA GLY A 43 4.38 7.59 14.32
C GLY A 43 4.40 6.69 13.07
N PHE A 44 5.14 7.07 12.02
CA PHE A 44 5.26 6.28 10.79
C PHE A 44 6.07 5.00 11.03
N TYR A 45 7.18 5.09 11.75
CA TYR A 45 7.99 3.93 12.13
C TYR A 45 7.23 2.99 13.08
N GLN A 46 6.44 3.53 14.01
CA GLN A 46 5.57 2.74 14.88
C GLN A 46 4.51 1.99 14.08
N ALA A 47 3.87 2.64 13.09
CA ALA A 47 2.89 2.01 12.20
C ALA A 47 3.51 0.89 11.34
N GLN A 48 4.76 1.05 10.90
CA GLN A 48 5.51 0.00 10.22
C GLN A 48 5.85 -1.16 11.18
N ALA A 49 6.38 -0.87 12.37
CA ALA A 49 6.76 -1.88 13.36
C ALA A 49 5.57 -2.67 13.95
N THR A 50 4.39 -2.05 14.00
CA THR A 50 3.13 -2.70 14.40
C THR A 50 2.37 -3.35 13.24
N GLY A 51 2.90 -3.29 12.02
CA GLY A 51 2.27 -3.90 10.84
C GLY A 51 0.97 -3.23 10.39
N LEU A 52 0.63 -2.04 10.89
CA LEU A 52 -0.63 -1.35 10.54
C LEU A 52 -0.77 -1.11 9.04
N TYR A 53 0.35 -0.85 8.34
CA TYR A 53 0.37 -0.74 6.89
C TYR A 53 0.00 -2.07 6.20
N GLN A 54 0.57 -3.19 6.64
CA GLN A 54 0.25 -4.51 6.08
C GLN A 54 -1.21 -4.89 6.36
N HIS A 55 -1.74 -4.55 7.54
CA HIS A 55 -3.17 -4.70 7.86
C HIS A 55 -4.08 -3.83 6.99
N ALA A 56 -3.61 -2.66 6.53
CA ALA A 56 -4.30 -1.80 5.57
C ALA A 56 -4.10 -2.22 4.11
N GLY A 57 -3.34 -3.30 3.82
CA GLY A 57 -3.00 -3.70 2.45
C GLY A 57 -1.98 -2.79 1.77
N LEU A 58 -1.06 -2.18 2.54
CA LEU A 58 -0.01 -1.29 2.05
C LEU A 58 1.39 -1.86 2.35
N ASP A 59 2.26 -1.85 1.34
CA ASP A 59 3.69 -2.15 1.45
C ASP A 59 4.46 -0.82 1.55
N VAL A 60 4.69 -0.36 2.77
CA VAL A 60 5.23 0.98 3.06
C VAL A 60 6.75 0.96 3.28
N GLU A 61 7.48 1.56 2.34
CA GLU A 61 8.91 1.84 2.46
C GLU A 61 9.12 3.25 3.03
N ILE A 62 9.77 3.36 4.19
CA ILE A 62 10.13 4.66 4.80
C ILE A 62 11.57 5.00 4.46
N LYS A 63 11.78 6.01 3.62
CA LYS A 63 13.09 6.55 3.23
C LYS A 63 13.41 7.79 4.05
N MET A 64 14.67 7.92 4.46
CA MET A 64 15.17 9.08 5.19
C MET A 64 15.69 10.17 4.25
N GLY A 65 15.27 11.41 4.47
CA GLY A 65 15.85 12.60 3.85
C GLY A 65 17.16 13.05 4.49
N GLY A 66 17.61 14.25 4.13
CA GLY A 66 18.84 14.86 4.67
C GLY A 66 19.40 15.98 3.78
N PRO A 67 20.48 16.66 4.20
CA PRO A 67 21.02 17.86 3.54
C PRO A 67 21.44 17.67 2.08
N GLN A 68 21.81 16.44 1.69
CA GLN A 68 22.22 16.09 0.32
C GLN A 68 21.05 15.56 -0.54
N ILE A 69 19.86 15.37 0.05
CA ILE A 69 18.73 14.70 -0.60
C ILE A 69 17.69 15.75 -0.99
N ASN A 70 17.54 16.01 -2.29
CA ASN A 70 16.48 16.87 -2.79
C ASN A 70 15.15 16.11 -2.88
N VAL A 71 14.39 16.16 -1.79
CA VAL A 71 13.09 15.51 -1.59
C VAL A 71 12.11 15.80 -2.73
N MET A 72 12.03 17.06 -3.18
CA MET A 72 11.13 17.47 -4.26
C MET A 72 11.52 16.86 -5.61
N GLN A 73 12.81 16.71 -5.91
CA GLN A 73 13.25 16.01 -7.13
C GLN A 73 13.03 14.50 -7.06
N LEU A 74 13.20 13.87 -5.89
CA LEU A 74 12.89 12.45 -5.72
C LEU A 74 11.40 12.17 -5.93
N MET A 75 10.53 13.02 -5.38
CA MET A 75 9.08 12.94 -5.58
C MET A 75 8.69 13.17 -7.05
N ALA A 76 9.26 14.20 -7.70
CA ALA A 76 9.06 14.45 -9.14
C ALA A 76 9.59 13.31 -10.03
N ALA A 77 10.58 12.55 -9.57
CA ALA A 77 11.10 11.35 -10.23
C ALA A 77 10.33 10.06 -9.88
N GLY A 78 9.23 10.14 -9.12
CA GLY A 78 8.43 8.98 -8.70
C GLY A 78 9.15 8.05 -7.71
N GLN A 79 10.18 8.52 -7.01
CA GLN A 79 10.95 7.76 -6.01
C GLN A 79 10.35 7.82 -4.60
N ALA A 80 9.35 8.69 -4.41
CA ALA A 80 8.56 8.85 -3.19
C ALA A 80 7.12 9.22 -3.57
N ASP A 81 6.13 8.51 -3.03
CA ASP A 81 4.71 8.85 -3.24
C ASP A 81 4.28 9.97 -2.29
N CYS A 82 4.84 10.04 -1.08
CA CYS A 82 4.54 11.07 -0.10
C CYS A 82 5.80 11.60 0.62
N THR A 83 5.75 12.85 1.07
CA THR A 83 6.76 13.42 1.96
C THR A 83 6.18 14.25 3.10
N LEU A 84 6.99 14.47 4.15
CA LEU A 84 6.68 15.46 5.16
C LEU A 84 6.85 16.87 4.56
N GLY A 85 5.80 17.69 4.60
CA GLY A 85 5.80 18.99 3.93
C GLY A 85 6.59 20.06 4.68
N ASP A 86 7.76 20.44 4.16
CA ASP A 86 8.32 21.76 4.42
C ASP A 86 7.53 22.84 3.66
N ASN A 87 7.46 24.05 4.22
CA ASN A 87 6.55 25.14 3.82
C ASN A 87 6.87 25.79 2.45
N GLY A 88 6.88 25.03 1.36
CA GLY A 88 7.32 25.50 0.05
C GLY A 88 6.82 24.70 -1.16
N ARG A 89 5.68 25.14 -1.73
CA ARG A 89 5.23 24.87 -3.11
C ARG A 89 4.88 23.41 -3.45
N ALA A 90 3.88 22.86 -2.77
CA ALA A 90 3.03 21.82 -3.35
C ALA A 90 2.09 22.44 -4.41
N GLY A 91 2.49 22.39 -5.68
CA GLY A 91 1.62 22.77 -6.80
C GLY A 91 0.68 21.64 -7.17
N ASP A 92 -0.55 21.65 -6.61
CA ASP A 92 -1.73 20.87 -7.03
C ASP A 92 -1.47 19.33 -7.14
N ARG A 93 -1.77 18.49 -6.14
CA ARG A 93 -2.91 18.49 -5.20
C ARG A 93 -2.50 18.15 -3.75
N GLN A 94 -3.42 18.38 -2.82
CA GLN A 94 -3.16 18.61 -1.39
C GLN A 94 -2.23 17.61 -0.66
N ALA A 95 -1.35 18.18 0.17
CA ALA A 95 -0.61 17.55 1.28
C ALA A 95 0.56 16.61 0.95
N GLY A 96 1.45 17.01 0.02
CA GLY A 96 2.79 16.40 -0.11
C GLY A 96 2.80 14.95 -0.62
N CYS A 97 1.66 14.48 -1.10
CA CYS A 97 1.41 13.15 -1.63
C CYS A 97 1.01 13.25 -3.11
N THR A 98 1.61 12.41 -3.95
CA THR A 98 1.39 12.36 -5.40
C THR A 98 0.41 11.25 -5.83
N ARG A 99 -0.14 10.49 -4.88
CA ARG A 99 -1.15 9.44 -5.09
C ARG A 99 -2.23 9.56 -4.02
#